data_AF-A0A844YHC8-F1
#
_entry.id   AF-A0A844YHC8-F1
#
_cell.length_a   1.000
_cell.length_b   1.000
_cell.length_c   1.000
_cell.angle_alpha   90.00
_cell.angle_beta   90.00
_cell.angle_gamma   90.00
#
_symmetry.space_group_name_H-M   'P 1'
#
loop_
_entity.id
_entity.type
_entity.pdbx_description
1 polymer ?
#
loop_
_entity_poly.entity_id
_entity_poly.type
_entity_poly.pdbx_seq_one_letter_code
_entity_poly.pdbx_strand_id
1 'polypeptide(L)'
;MTVTFDRRPVFDAVRQILGRGFSQQEVERLDAVLDRIVPVVGEPGEGGASNTFPAAASREIGEAGIDLIKRFEGCARKRPDGLFESYPDPGSADGLPWTIGWGSTGKEIGPRTVWTQAQCDARLATDLRRYADDVAVAIGEAATTQNEFDALVSFHYNTGAIGHATLTRLHRLGDRVGAAREFMRWVHSDGKVLQGLVNRRRAEAELYAGPAD
;
A
#
# COMPACT_ATOMS: atom_id res chain seq x y z
N MET A 1 -15.80 -20.57 -41.07
CA MET A 1 -14.55 -21.08 -40.45
C MET A 1 -14.12 -20.08 -39.40
N THR A 2 -14.19 -20.42 -38.12
CA THR A 2 -13.64 -19.59 -37.04
C THR A 2 -12.12 -19.73 -37.09
N VAL A 3 -11.41 -18.64 -37.36
CA VAL A 3 -9.94 -18.62 -37.29
C VAL A 3 -9.58 -18.47 -35.82
N THR A 4 -9.02 -19.51 -35.22
CA THR A 4 -8.45 -19.47 -33.87
C THR A 4 -7.08 -18.80 -33.93
N PHE A 5 -6.91 -17.68 -33.23
CA PHE A 5 -5.63 -16.98 -33.08
C PHE A 5 -4.68 -17.81 -32.19
N ASP A 6 -3.44 -18.08 -32.66
CA ASP A 6 -2.42 -18.76 -31.84
C ASP A 6 -1.88 -17.79 -30.79
N ARG A 7 -2.21 -18.05 -29.52
CA ARG A 7 -1.89 -17.18 -28.38
C ARG A 7 -0.45 -17.34 -27.88
N ARG A 8 0.21 -18.46 -28.19
CA ARG A 8 1.52 -18.82 -27.61
C ARG A 8 2.60 -17.75 -27.81
N PRO A 9 2.76 -17.12 -29.00
CA PRO A 9 3.81 -16.13 -29.22
C PRO A 9 3.69 -14.89 -28.33
N VAL A 10 2.47 -14.45 -28.01
CA VAL A 10 2.22 -13.29 -27.14
C VAL A 10 2.66 -13.61 -25.71
N PHE A 11 2.28 -14.78 -25.22
CA PHE A 11 2.68 -15.26 -23.91
C PHE A 11 4.20 -15.42 -23.82
N ASP A 12 4.86 -15.97 -24.84
CA ASP A 12 6.32 -16.15 -24.84
C ASP A 12 7.08 -14.82 -24.84
N ALA A 13 6.64 -13.85 -25.65
CA ALA A 13 7.24 -12.52 -25.67
C ALA A 13 7.15 -11.83 -24.31
N VAL A 14 5.99 -11.90 -23.66
CA VAL A 14 5.78 -11.27 -22.35
C VAL A 14 6.57 -12.01 -21.25
N ARG A 15 6.72 -13.35 -21.31
CA ARG A 15 7.65 -14.08 -20.40
C ARG A 15 9.08 -13.60 -20.53
N GLN A 16 9.56 -13.37 -21.76
CA GLN A 16 10.91 -12.88 -21.99
C GLN A 16 11.11 -11.47 -21.43
N ILE A 17 10.10 -10.60 -21.55
CA ILE A 17 10.14 -9.25 -20.98
C ILE A 17 10.16 -9.29 -19.44
N LEU A 18 9.32 -10.14 -18.84
CA LEU A 18 9.18 -10.22 -17.39
C LEU A 18 10.30 -11.01 -16.71
N GLY A 19 11.03 -11.85 -17.43
CA GLY A 19 12.07 -12.73 -16.88
C GLY A 19 11.53 -13.82 -15.94
N ARG A 20 10.21 -14.07 -15.94
CA ARG A 20 9.54 -15.08 -15.11
C ARG A 20 8.31 -15.68 -15.82
N GLY A 21 7.85 -16.82 -15.30
CA GLY A 21 6.57 -17.42 -15.70
C GLY A 21 5.36 -16.59 -15.24
N PHE A 22 4.20 -16.86 -15.85
CA PHE A 22 2.93 -16.24 -15.46
C PHE A 22 2.29 -16.97 -14.27
N SER A 23 1.60 -16.21 -13.43
CA SER A 23 0.57 -16.75 -12.55
C SER A 23 -0.67 -17.16 -13.34
N GLN A 24 -1.51 -18.02 -12.77
CA GLN A 24 -2.77 -18.44 -13.38
C GLN A 24 -3.69 -17.24 -13.69
N GLN A 25 -3.69 -16.21 -12.84
CA GLN A 25 -4.49 -15.00 -13.04
C GLN A 25 -3.93 -14.12 -14.17
N GLU A 26 -2.60 -14.04 -14.33
CA GLU A 26 -1.98 -13.36 -15.47
C GLU A 26 -2.32 -14.06 -16.78
N VAL A 27 -2.39 -15.40 -16.76
CA VAL A 27 -2.85 -16.18 -17.92
C VAL A 27 -4.30 -15.87 -18.24
N GLU A 28 -5.19 -15.94 -17.26
CA GLU A 28 -6.63 -15.66 -17.45
C GLU A 28 -6.89 -14.23 -17.95
N ARG A 29 -6.12 -13.24 -17.48
CA ARG A 29 -6.23 -11.86 -17.95
C ARG A 29 -5.74 -11.70 -19.39
N LEU A 30 -4.59 -12.27 -19.74
CA LEU A 30 -4.07 -12.23 -21.10
C LEU A 30 -5.00 -12.95 -22.07
N ASP A 31 -5.55 -14.09 -21.67
CA ASP A 31 -6.54 -14.81 -22.47
C ASP A 31 -7.79 -13.96 -22.72
N ALA A 32 -8.34 -13.32 -21.67
CA ALA A 32 -9.51 -12.45 -21.79
C ALA A 32 -9.28 -11.25 -22.73
N VAL A 33 -8.03 -10.76 -22.84
CA VAL A 33 -7.65 -9.72 -23.81
C VAL A 33 -7.60 -10.29 -25.22
N LEU A 34 -6.92 -11.42 -25.41
CA LEU A 34 -6.77 -12.05 -26.72
C LEU A 34 -8.11 -12.54 -27.28
N ASP A 35 -9.06 -12.91 -26.42
CA ASP A 35 -10.45 -13.22 -26.78
C ASP A 35 -11.20 -12.01 -27.38
N ARG A 36 -10.82 -10.78 -27.02
CA ARG A 36 -11.43 -9.54 -27.54
C ARG A 36 -10.76 -9.04 -28.82
N ILE A 37 -9.58 -9.56 -29.15
CA ILE A 37 -8.85 -9.24 -30.38
C ILE A 37 -9.24 -10.30 -31.43
N VAL A 38 -10.47 -10.21 -31.92
CA VAL A 38 -10.90 -10.93 -33.13
C VAL A 38 -10.55 -10.06 -34.34
N PRO A 39 -10.03 -10.62 -35.46
CA PRO A 39 -9.65 -9.80 -36.60
C PRO A 39 -10.86 -9.06 -37.17
N VAL A 40 -10.84 -7.72 -37.07
CA VAL A 40 -11.79 -6.85 -37.76
C VAL A 40 -11.50 -6.95 -39.25
N VAL A 41 -12.32 -7.74 -39.95
CA VAL A 41 -12.48 -7.61 -41.40
C VAL A 41 -13.89 -7.08 -41.62
N GLY A 42 -14.03 -5.75 -41.75
CA GLY A 42 -15.29 -5.12 -42.16
C GLY A 42 -15.59 -3.76 -41.52
N GLU A 43 -15.43 -2.72 -42.35
CA GLU A 43 -16.02 -1.36 -42.31
C GLU A 43 -15.59 -0.33 -41.23
N PRO A 44 -15.40 0.96 -41.62
CA PRO A 44 -15.12 2.04 -40.70
C PRO A 44 -16.43 2.59 -40.10
N GLY A 45 -16.75 2.18 -38.88
CA GLY A 45 -17.92 2.65 -38.13
C GLY A 45 -17.52 3.13 -36.73
N GLU A 46 -17.87 4.38 -36.43
CA GLU A 46 -17.62 5.10 -35.19
C GLU A 46 -18.11 4.35 -33.94
N GLY A 47 -17.30 4.35 -32.89
CA GLY A 47 -17.67 3.80 -31.58
C GLY A 47 -16.47 3.54 -30.70
N GLY A 48 -15.86 4.62 -30.18
CA GLY A 48 -14.82 4.54 -29.16
C GLY A 48 -15.36 3.96 -27.86
N ALA A 49 -15.40 2.62 -27.76
CA ALA A 49 -15.50 1.95 -26.49
C ALA A 49 -14.14 2.12 -25.80
N SER A 50 -14.12 2.87 -24.70
CA SER A 50 -12.96 3.02 -23.84
C SER A 50 -12.45 1.63 -23.45
N ASN A 51 -11.31 1.22 -24.01
CA ASN A 51 -10.56 0.02 -23.61
C ASN A 51 -9.86 0.27 -22.27
N THR A 52 -10.59 0.77 -21.28
CA THR A 52 -10.12 0.80 -19.90
C THR A 52 -10.32 -0.58 -19.33
N PHE A 53 -9.25 -1.37 -19.33
CA PHE A 53 -9.17 -2.52 -18.45
C PHE A 53 -9.34 -2.02 -17.01
N PRO A 54 -10.06 -2.73 -16.12
CA PRO A 54 -9.85 -2.51 -14.69
C PRO A 54 -8.36 -2.72 -14.47
N ALA A 55 -7.66 -1.65 -14.10
CA ALA A 55 -6.27 -1.73 -13.71
C ALA A 55 -6.16 -2.84 -12.66
N ALA A 56 -5.10 -3.63 -12.71
CA ALA A 56 -4.71 -4.37 -11.50
C ALA A 56 -4.76 -3.34 -10.37
N ALA A 57 -5.59 -3.56 -9.34
CA ALA A 57 -5.78 -2.60 -8.27
C ALA A 57 -4.40 -2.07 -7.88
N SER A 58 -4.17 -0.78 -8.09
CA SER A 58 -2.87 -0.17 -7.86
C SER A 58 -2.49 -0.48 -6.43
N ARG A 59 -1.44 -1.28 -6.22
CA ARG A 59 -0.91 -1.56 -4.88
C ARG A 59 -0.08 -0.37 -4.39
N GLU A 60 -0.60 0.83 -4.63
CA GLU A 60 -0.11 2.11 -4.17
C GLU A 60 -1.05 2.58 -3.06
N ILE A 61 -0.49 3.27 -2.06
CA ILE A 61 -1.31 3.83 -0.99
C ILE A 61 -2.13 5.01 -1.53
N GLY A 62 -3.43 5.02 -1.20
CA GLY A 62 -4.36 6.09 -1.52
C GLY A 62 -4.28 7.27 -0.56
N GLU A 63 -5.01 8.33 -0.88
CA GLU A 63 -5.08 9.55 -0.07
C GLU A 63 -5.63 9.27 1.34
N ALA A 64 -6.64 8.40 1.45
CA ALA A 64 -7.22 8.00 2.74
C ALA A 64 -6.18 7.36 3.67
N GLY A 65 -5.35 6.45 3.13
CA GLY A 65 -4.22 5.86 3.86
C GLY A 65 -3.17 6.89 4.28
N ILE A 66 -2.79 7.79 3.36
CA ILE A 66 -1.81 8.86 3.65
C ILE A 66 -2.32 9.78 4.76
N ASP A 67 -3.58 10.22 4.69
CA ASP A 67 -4.19 11.09 5.68
C ASP A 67 -4.32 10.41 7.05
N LEU A 68 -4.66 9.12 7.06
CA LEU A 68 -4.72 8.33 8.27
C LEU A 68 -3.35 8.25 8.96
N ILE A 69 -2.29 7.98 8.20
CA ILE A 69 -0.91 7.94 8.72
C ILE A 69 -0.51 9.31 9.26
N LYS A 70 -0.68 10.38 8.48
CA LYS A 70 -0.34 11.75 8.90
C LYS A 70 -1.05 12.17 10.19
N ARG A 71 -2.33 11.79 10.33
CA ARG A 71 -3.12 12.06 11.54
C ARG A 71 -2.50 11.46 12.80
N PHE A 72 -1.93 10.25 12.72
CA PHE A 72 -1.42 9.54 13.90
C PHE A 72 0.07 9.71 14.17
N GLU A 73 0.89 9.93 13.14
CA GLU A 73 2.32 10.18 13.34
C GLU A 73 2.55 11.57 13.96
N GLY A 74 1.80 12.57 13.48
CA GLY A 74 2.14 13.97 13.73
C GLY A 74 3.45 14.35 13.02
N CYS A 75 3.49 15.51 12.39
CA CYS A 75 4.75 16.00 11.84
C CYS A 75 5.65 16.47 13.00
N ALA A 76 6.97 16.38 12.83
CA ALA A 76 7.96 16.86 13.79
C ALA A 76 7.66 18.30 14.26
N ARG A 77 8.35 18.77 15.31
CA ARG A 77 8.07 20.10 15.85
C ARG A 77 8.28 21.18 14.78
N LYS A 78 7.20 21.91 14.48
CA LYS A 78 7.26 23.10 13.63
C LYS A 78 7.88 24.26 14.40
N ARG A 79 8.91 24.86 13.82
CA ARG A 79 9.62 26.04 14.31
C ARG A 79 8.83 27.32 14.02
N PRO A 80 9.16 28.45 14.68
CA PRO A 80 8.53 29.74 14.41
C PRO A 80 8.69 30.23 12.96
N ASP A 81 9.76 29.81 12.27
CA ASP A 81 10.01 30.12 10.85
C ASP A 81 9.24 29.21 9.87
N GLY A 82 8.41 28.30 10.39
CA GLY A 82 7.59 27.40 9.60
C GLY A 82 8.28 26.12 9.13
N LEU A 83 9.56 25.93 9.48
CA LEU A 83 10.32 24.73 9.16
C LEU A 83 10.17 23.66 10.26
N PHE A 84 10.60 22.44 9.97
CA PHE A 84 10.55 21.28 10.85
C PHE A 84 11.96 20.88 11.25
N GLU A 85 12.19 20.63 12.53
CA GLU A 85 13.51 20.26 13.05
C GLU A 85 13.55 18.80 13.49
N SER A 86 14.67 18.13 13.25
CA SER A 86 14.91 16.76 13.71
C SER A 86 15.03 16.67 15.23
N TYR A 87 14.69 15.51 15.77
CA TYR A 87 14.79 15.19 17.20
C TYR A 87 15.37 13.78 17.40
N PRO A 88 16.06 13.52 18.52
CA PRO A 88 16.55 12.19 18.86
C PRO A 88 15.38 11.25 19.20
N ASP A 89 15.47 9.96 18.88
CA ASP A 89 14.42 8.98 19.20
C ASP A 89 14.16 8.93 20.72
N PRO A 90 12.97 9.32 21.20
CA PRO A 90 12.64 9.33 22.62
C PRO A 90 12.66 7.93 23.28
N GLY A 91 12.51 6.86 22.49
CA GLY A 91 12.51 5.48 22.96
C GLY A 91 13.91 4.85 23.06
N SER A 92 14.93 5.53 22.57
CA SER A 92 16.31 5.04 22.55
C SER A 92 17.12 5.55 23.74
N ALA A 93 18.04 4.71 24.25
CA ALA A 93 18.92 5.11 25.35
C ALA A 93 20.02 6.10 24.91
N ASP A 94 20.40 6.06 23.63
CA ASP A 94 21.47 6.86 23.02
C ASP A 94 20.95 8.01 22.13
N GLY A 95 19.64 8.18 22.01
CA GLY A 95 19.01 9.22 21.21
C GLY A 95 19.04 8.95 19.70
N LEU A 96 19.34 7.71 19.29
CA LEU A 96 19.40 7.30 17.88
C LEU A 96 18.28 6.31 17.53
N PRO A 97 17.79 6.33 16.27
CA PRO A 97 18.15 7.26 15.20
C PRO A 97 17.55 8.66 15.38
N TRP A 98 18.09 9.65 14.65
CA TRP A 98 17.42 10.95 14.54
C TRP A 98 16.20 10.84 13.64
N THR A 99 15.13 11.52 14.04
CA THR A 99 13.81 11.48 13.40
C THR A 99 13.37 12.89 13.00
N ILE A 100 12.68 13.04 11.87
CA ILE A 100 12.11 14.31 11.39
C ILE A 100 10.87 14.05 10.51
N GLY A 101 10.07 15.08 10.25
CA GLY A 101 8.90 14.98 9.38
C GLY A 101 7.85 14.07 9.98
N TRP A 102 7.32 13.14 9.19
CA TRP A 102 6.27 12.19 9.59
C TRP A 102 6.82 10.90 10.23
N GLY A 103 7.96 10.99 10.94
CA GLY A 103 8.63 9.83 11.54
C GLY A 103 9.81 9.27 10.73
N SER A 104 10.32 10.01 9.75
CA SER A 104 11.41 9.54 8.89
C SER A 104 12.77 9.53 9.60
N THR A 105 13.53 8.46 9.37
CA THR A 105 14.90 8.24 9.87
C THR A 105 15.85 7.92 8.70
N GLY A 106 17.16 8.12 8.87
CA GLY A 106 18.14 7.90 7.80
C GLY A 106 19.53 8.41 8.15
N LYS A 107 20.55 7.97 7.41
CA LYS A 107 21.95 8.38 7.65
C LYS A 107 22.18 9.87 7.40
N GLU A 108 21.35 10.46 6.54
CA GLU A 108 21.32 11.87 6.20
C GLU A 108 20.55 12.74 7.22
N ILE A 109 19.87 12.10 8.18
CA ILE A 109 19.08 12.76 9.22
C ILE A 109 19.91 12.72 10.50
N GLY A 110 20.27 13.90 10.99
CA GLY A 110 21.11 14.06 12.16
C GLY A 110 20.73 15.30 12.96
N PRO A 111 21.59 15.71 13.91
CA PRO A 111 21.37 16.91 14.68
C PRO A 111 21.26 18.14 13.77
N ARG A 112 20.23 18.96 13.99
CA ARG A 112 19.95 20.22 13.24
C ARG A 112 19.53 20.02 11.77
N THR A 113 19.14 18.81 11.36
CA THR A 113 18.45 18.64 10.09
C THR A 113 17.14 19.42 10.12
N VAL A 114 16.86 20.20 9.08
CA VAL A 114 15.67 21.03 8.98
C VAL A 114 15.01 20.84 7.62
N TRP A 115 13.69 20.62 7.61
CA TRP A 115 12.89 20.41 6.41
C TRP A 115 11.73 21.40 6.32
N THR A 116 11.33 21.71 5.10
CA THR A 116 10.02 22.32 4.79
C THR A 116 8.91 21.27 4.88
N GLN A 117 7.65 21.69 5.00
CA GLN A 117 6.50 20.77 4.93
C GLN A 117 6.53 19.90 3.66
N ALA A 118 6.86 20.50 2.52
CA ALA A 118 6.95 19.79 1.24
C ALA A 118 8.04 18.70 1.24
N GLN A 119 9.18 18.94 1.91
CA GLN A 119 10.22 17.92 2.09
C GLN A 119 9.76 16.79 3.02
N CYS A 120 9.04 17.12 4.11
CA CYS A 120 8.42 16.11 4.98
C CYS A 120 7.44 15.23 4.19
N ASP A 121 6.55 15.84 3.41
CA ASP A 121 5.55 15.13 2.61
C ASP A 121 6.19 14.28 1.50
N ALA A 122 7.18 14.82 0.79
CA ALA A 122 7.89 14.08 -0.27
C ALA A 122 8.67 12.89 0.29
N ARG A 123 9.26 13.04 1.49
CA ARG A 123 9.93 11.94 2.16
C ARG A 123 8.94 10.86 2.60
N LEU A 124 7.82 11.24 3.21
CA LEU A 124 6.78 10.28 3.58
C LEU A 124 6.27 9.51 2.36
N ALA A 125 5.97 10.19 1.25
CA ALA A 125 5.54 9.53 0.01
C ALA A 125 6.59 8.51 -0.50
N THR A 126 7.88 8.82 -0.35
CA THR A 126 8.96 7.89 -0.69
C THR A 126 9.00 6.69 0.24
N ASP A 127 8.93 6.93 1.55
CA ASP A 127 8.97 5.87 2.57
C ASP A 127 7.77 4.93 2.43
N LEU A 128 6.58 5.46 2.16
CA LEU A 128 5.33 4.69 2.00
C LEU A 128 5.36 3.71 0.83
N ARG A 129 6.16 3.95 -0.22
CA ARG A 129 6.32 2.96 -1.32
C ARG A 129 6.84 1.63 -0.80
N ARG A 130 7.83 1.65 0.10
CA ARG A 130 8.36 0.42 0.70
C ARG A 130 7.30 -0.29 1.53
N TYR A 131 6.54 0.43 2.35
CA TYR A 131 5.49 -0.18 3.17
C TYR A 131 4.35 -0.75 2.32
N ALA A 132 3.99 -0.06 1.23
CA ALA A 132 3.03 -0.55 0.24
C ALA A 132 3.53 -1.83 -0.44
N ASP A 133 4.80 -1.89 -0.83
CA ASP A 133 5.43 -3.08 -1.39
C ASP A 133 5.43 -4.25 -0.39
N ASP A 134 5.80 -4.00 0.87
CA ASP A 134 5.80 -5.01 1.93
C ASP A 134 4.38 -5.57 2.17
N VAL A 135 3.35 -4.71 2.15
CA VAL A 135 1.93 -5.12 2.25
C VAL A 135 1.50 -5.91 1.02
N ALA A 136 1.83 -5.44 -0.18
CA ALA A 136 1.53 -6.10 -1.45
C ALA A 136 2.10 -7.53 -1.50
N VAL A 137 3.33 -7.71 -1.03
CA VAL A 137 3.96 -9.04 -0.90
C VAL A 137 3.23 -9.87 0.15
N ALA A 138 2.93 -9.29 1.32
CA ALA A 138 2.33 -10.02 2.43
C ALA A 138 0.91 -10.53 2.13
N ILE A 139 0.07 -9.75 1.45
CA ILE A 139 -1.30 -10.15 1.09
C ILE A 139 -1.36 -11.04 -0.15
N GLY A 140 -0.36 -10.95 -1.04
CA GLY A 140 -0.30 -11.71 -2.29
C GLY A 140 -1.50 -11.42 -3.19
N GLU A 141 -2.15 -12.47 -3.70
CA GLU A 141 -3.26 -12.37 -4.66
C GLU A 141 -4.65 -12.28 -4.00
N ALA A 142 -4.71 -12.04 -2.70
CA ALA A 142 -5.99 -11.80 -2.03
C ALA A 142 -6.69 -10.60 -2.69
N ALA A 143 -7.99 -10.71 -2.95
CA ALA A 143 -8.77 -9.60 -3.50
C ALA A 143 -8.83 -8.48 -2.45
N THR A 144 -8.29 -7.30 -2.73
CA THR A 144 -8.14 -6.23 -1.73
C THR A 144 -8.69 -4.94 -2.31
N THR A 145 -9.58 -4.29 -1.57
CA THR A 145 -10.07 -2.95 -1.91
C THR A 145 -9.01 -1.90 -1.60
N GLN A 146 -9.12 -0.70 -2.16
CA GLN A 146 -8.16 0.37 -1.85
C GLN A 146 -8.16 0.71 -0.35
N ASN A 147 -9.32 0.79 0.28
CA ASN A 147 -9.47 1.08 1.70
C ASN A 147 -8.85 0.00 2.60
N GLU A 148 -8.98 -1.28 2.23
CA GLU A 148 -8.30 -2.36 2.94
C GLU A 148 -6.78 -2.25 2.78
N PHE A 149 -6.29 -2.00 1.57
CA PHE A 149 -4.87 -1.82 1.32
C PHE A 149 -4.30 -0.65 2.13
N ASP A 150 -4.95 0.51 2.10
CA ASP A 150 -4.57 1.72 2.83
C ASP A 150 -4.50 1.48 4.35
N ALA A 151 -5.49 0.80 4.92
CA ALA A 151 -5.50 0.46 6.33
C ALA A 151 -4.37 -0.52 6.71
N LEU A 152 -4.07 -1.49 5.84
CA LEU A 152 -2.96 -2.43 6.03
C LEU A 152 -1.59 -1.72 5.95
N VAL A 153 -1.44 -0.74 5.06
CA VAL A 153 -0.23 0.08 4.97
C VAL A 153 -0.08 0.94 6.22
N SER A 154 -1.13 1.60 6.71
CA SER A 154 -1.08 2.36 7.98
C SER A 154 -0.71 1.46 9.17
N PHE A 155 -1.29 0.27 9.23
CA PHE A 155 -0.98 -0.72 10.25
C PHE A 155 0.49 -1.15 10.19
N HIS A 156 0.98 -1.44 8.98
CA HIS A 156 2.35 -1.86 8.79
C HIS A 156 3.35 -0.76 9.13
N TYR A 157 3.07 0.49 8.71
CA TYR A 157 3.87 1.66 9.03
C TYR A 157 4.12 1.78 10.54
N ASN A 158 3.07 1.56 11.34
CA ASN A 158 3.16 1.65 12.78
C ASN A 158 3.84 0.46 13.47
N THR A 159 3.57 -0.75 12.99
CA THR A 159 3.86 -1.98 13.75
C THR A 159 5.03 -2.78 13.20
N GLY A 160 5.36 -2.59 11.93
CA GLY A 160 6.29 -3.48 11.22
C GLY A 160 5.78 -4.92 11.05
N ALA A 161 4.51 -5.20 11.38
CA ALA A 161 4.06 -6.58 11.64
C ALA A 161 3.33 -7.28 10.48
N ILE A 162 3.20 -6.65 9.32
CA ILE A 162 2.34 -7.17 8.24
C ILE A 162 2.69 -8.61 7.83
N GLY A 163 3.97 -8.98 7.86
CA GLY A 163 4.42 -10.31 7.44
C GLY A 163 4.03 -11.47 8.37
N HIS A 164 3.67 -11.19 9.63
CA HIS A 164 3.40 -12.23 10.63
C HIS A 164 2.13 -12.02 11.45
N ALA A 165 1.41 -10.90 11.25
CA ALA A 165 0.18 -10.64 11.97
C ALA A 165 -0.94 -11.63 11.59
N THR A 166 -1.70 -12.08 12.59
CA THR A 166 -2.95 -12.83 12.38
C THR A 166 -3.92 -12.08 11.47
N LEU A 167 -3.92 -10.75 11.55
CA LEU A 167 -4.65 -9.84 10.66
C LEU A 167 -4.42 -10.21 9.18
N THR A 168 -3.16 -10.25 8.73
CA THR A 168 -2.79 -10.58 7.35
C THR A 168 -3.22 -12.00 6.99
N ARG A 169 -3.04 -12.95 7.91
CA ARG A 169 -3.49 -14.33 7.70
C ARG A 169 -5.00 -14.41 7.44
N LEU A 170 -5.81 -13.71 8.23
CA LEU A 170 -7.28 -13.69 8.05
C LEU A 170 -7.69 -12.96 6.77
N HIS A 171 -7.04 -11.84 6.44
CA HIS A 171 -7.27 -11.12 5.19
C HIS A 171 -7.08 -12.02 3.96
N ARG A 172 -5.97 -12.77 3.94
CA ARG A 172 -5.64 -13.73 2.87
C ARG A 172 -6.64 -14.88 2.75
N LEU A 173 -7.24 -15.30 3.87
CA LEU A 173 -8.29 -16.31 3.90
C LEU A 173 -9.67 -15.76 3.47
N GLY A 174 -9.78 -14.46 3.21
CA GLY A 174 -11.05 -13.81 2.91
C GLY A 174 -11.91 -13.50 4.12
N ASP A 175 -11.44 -13.76 5.35
CA ASP A 175 -12.15 -13.43 6.58
C ASP A 175 -11.94 -11.95 6.93
N ARG A 176 -12.70 -11.08 6.26
CA ARG A 176 -12.58 -9.62 6.42
C ARG A 176 -13.09 -9.12 7.76
N VAL A 177 -14.15 -9.74 8.28
CA VAL A 177 -14.67 -9.42 9.62
C VAL A 177 -13.67 -9.82 10.70
N GLY A 178 -13.06 -11.00 10.59
CA GLY A 178 -12.01 -11.45 11.49
C GLY A 178 -10.77 -10.55 11.41
N ALA A 179 -10.29 -10.26 10.20
CA ALA A 179 -9.15 -9.36 10.00
C ALA A 179 -9.38 -7.96 10.61
N ALA A 180 -10.57 -7.37 10.42
CA ALA A 180 -10.92 -6.07 11.01
C ALA A 180 -10.86 -6.08 12.56
N ARG A 181 -11.20 -7.20 13.20
CA ARG A 181 -11.11 -7.34 14.66
C ARG A 181 -9.66 -7.46 15.16
N GLU A 182 -8.76 -7.98 14.33
CA GLU A 182 -7.36 -8.19 14.72
C GLU A 182 -6.59 -6.88 14.93
N PHE A 183 -7.00 -5.76 14.31
CA PHE A 183 -6.40 -4.45 14.59
C PHE A 183 -6.36 -4.15 16.10
N MET A 184 -7.45 -4.44 16.83
CA MET A 184 -7.56 -4.19 18.27
C MET A 184 -6.65 -5.06 19.16
N ARG A 185 -5.93 -6.03 18.60
CA ARG A 185 -4.89 -6.78 19.32
C ARG A 185 -3.59 -5.99 19.45
N TRP A 186 -3.38 -4.99 18.59
CA TRP A 186 -2.15 -4.21 18.49
C TRP A 186 -2.27 -2.84 19.17
N VAL A 187 -2.68 -2.84 20.45
CA VAL A 187 -2.90 -1.65 21.28
C VAL A 187 -1.98 -1.54 22.49
N HIS A 188 -1.01 -2.46 22.63
CA HIS A 188 -0.12 -2.52 23.78
C HIS A 188 1.29 -2.04 23.43
N SER A 189 1.94 -1.35 24.37
CA SER A 189 3.39 -1.09 24.39
C SER A 189 3.89 -1.36 25.80
N ASP A 190 5.01 -2.09 25.94
CA ASP A 190 5.56 -2.54 27.23
C ASP A 190 4.51 -3.17 28.17
N GLY A 191 3.63 -4.00 27.59
CA GLY A 191 2.57 -4.70 28.30
C GLY A 191 1.38 -3.82 28.73
N LYS A 192 1.37 -2.53 28.40
CA LYS A 192 0.30 -1.59 28.77
C LYS A 192 -0.50 -1.17 27.55
N VAL A 193 -1.82 -1.11 27.71
CA VAL A 193 -2.71 -0.53 26.69
C VAL A 193 -2.44 0.97 26.58
N LEU A 194 -2.18 1.45 25.36
CA LEU A 194 -2.03 2.87 25.08
C LEU A 194 -3.28 3.40 24.37
N GLN A 195 -3.91 4.43 24.93
CA GLN A 195 -5.12 5.01 24.35
C GLN A 195 -4.91 5.55 22.93
N GLY A 196 -3.71 6.07 22.63
CA GLY A 196 -3.34 6.49 21.28
C GLY A 196 -3.39 5.34 20.27
N LEU A 197 -2.88 4.17 20.64
CA LEU A 197 -2.95 2.98 19.79
C LEU A 197 -4.37 2.45 19.66
N VAL A 198 -5.17 2.49 20.73
CA VAL A 198 -6.61 2.15 20.67
C VAL A 198 -7.32 3.00 19.62
N ASN A 199 -7.11 4.31 19.64
CA ASN A 199 -7.73 5.22 18.68
C ASN A 199 -7.24 4.96 17.25
N ARG A 200 -5.94 4.70 17.07
CA ARG A 200 -5.36 4.35 15.76
C ARG A 200 -5.95 3.06 15.19
N ARG A 201 -5.97 1.99 15.98
CA ARG A 201 -6.49 0.69 15.56
C ARG A 201 -7.98 0.74 15.22
N ARG A 202 -8.77 1.56 15.91
CA ARG A 202 -10.18 1.80 15.54
C ARG A 202 -10.30 2.46 14.18
N ALA A 203 -9.57 3.57 13.96
CA ALA A 203 -9.64 4.29 12.70
C ALA A 203 -9.13 3.46 11.51
N GLU A 204 -8.10 2.63 11.70
CA GLU A 204 -7.64 1.68 10.68
C GLU A 204 -8.67 0.58 10.41
N ALA A 205 -9.30 0.01 11.44
CA ALA A 205 -10.36 -0.98 11.25
C ALA A 205 -11.62 -0.38 10.59
N GLU A 206 -11.95 0.88 10.89
CA GLU A 206 -13.03 1.63 10.24
C GLU A 206 -12.73 1.86 8.76
N LEU A 207 -11.51 2.31 8.41
CA LEU A 207 -11.08 2.43 7.02
C LEU A 207 -11.14 1.09 6.31
N TYR A 208 -10.57 0.04 6.91
CA TYR A 208 -10.54 -1.31 6.34
C TYR A 208 -11.94 -1.88 6.07
N ALA A 209 -12.91 -1.60 6.94
CA ALA A 209 -14.30 -2.03 6.78
C ALA A 209 -15.15 -1.09 5.92
N GLY A 210 -14.56 -0.01 5.41
CA GLY A 210 -15.21 0.96 4.54
C GLY A 210 -15.65 0.35 3.19
N PRO A 211 -16.56 1.03 2.46
CA PRO A 211 -16.96 0.59 1.13
C PRO A 211 -15.75 0.54 0.19
N ALA A 212 -15.80 -0.35 -0.81
CA ALA A 212 -14.85 -0.30 -1.91
C ALA A 212 -15.20 0.91 -2.78
N ASP A 213 -14.22 1.75 -3.09
CA ASP A 213 -14.35 2.80 -4.11
C ASP A 213 -14.33 2.20 -5.52
#